data_AF-A0A183J219-F1
#
_entry.id   AF-A0A183J219-F1
#
_cell.length_a   1.000
_cell.length_b   1.000
_cell.length_c   1.000
_cell.angle_alpha   90.00
_cell.angle_beta   90.00
_cell.angle_gamma   90.00
#
_symmetry.space_group_name_H-M   'P 1'
#
loop_
_entity.id
_entity.type
_entity.pdbx_description
1 polymer ?
#
loop_
_entity_poly.entity_id
_entity_poly.type
_entity_poly.pdbx_seq_one_letter_code
_entity_poly.pdbx_strand_id
1 'polypeptide(L)'
;MSQKSFTTTRVNIETEDGFRLRSCGIEDLPAFNDVLMTVFYDMQLCNLACCYRASPDTFYVIEEVTTGKTVGAISLNRISESFMWQHDAVLLPAYQHRRLFSTFEPALPHAPSYGGNRNQSSLSCFRKEPLLFAHKQKGFYGQVRLARRVKASSPPGFHMATFRANNDMVDEELLAKVLQYDAEMYGNFEAPRRRQFITEWITNGNSPTVVAVALRDVDSMICGYGVAKMNLRSDGRFSPVYADDGVIATAIF
;
A
#
# COMPACT_ATOMS: atom_id res chain seq x y z
N MET A 1 -14.58 -14.80 18.55
CA MET A 1 -13.95 -13.50 18.86
C MET A 1 -14.76 -12.41 18.17
N SER A 2 -15.31 -11.46 18.92
CA SER A 2 -16.16 -10.39 18.39
C SER A 2 -15.32 -9.43 17.54
N GLN A 3 -15.67 -9.30 16.25
CA GLN A 3 -15.24 -8.18 15.42
C GLN A 3 -15.77 -6.91 16.08
N LYS A 4 -14.90 -6.14 16.73
CA LYS A 4 -15.23 -4.76 17.09
C LYS A 4 -15.49 -4.02 15.78
N SER A 5 -16.74 -3.66 15.55
CA SER A 5 -17.13 -2.65 14.59
C SER A 5 -16.42 -1.36 14.98
N PHE A 6 -15.42 -0.98 14.20
CA PHE A 6 -14.76 0.31 14.35
C PHE A 6 -15.66 1.35 13.70
N THR A 7 -16.25 2.21 14.51
CA THR A 7 -16.97 3.39 14.05
C THR A 7 -15.99 4.26 13.28
N THR A 8 -16.16 4.35 11.95
CA THR A 8 -15.44 5.28 11.09
C THR A 8 -15.75 6.70 11.54
N THR A 9 -14.84 7.33 12.29
CA THR A 9 -14.97 8.76 12.61
C THR A 9 -14.70 9.54 11.32
N ARG A 10 -15.76 10.04 10.69
CA ARG A 10 -15.62 10.92 9.53
C ARG A 10 -15.02 12.24 10.00
N VAL A 11 -13.91 12.63 9.38
CA VAL A 11 -13.27 13.94 9.61
C VAL A 11 -13.96 14.96 8.73
N ASN A 12 -14.25 16.13 9.30
CA ASN A 12 -14.78 17.29 8.57
C ASN A 12 -14.41 18.57 9.34
N ILE A 13 -13.29 19.18 8.99
CA ILE A 13 -12.71 20.33 9.71
C ILE A 13 -12.45 21.46 8.72
N GLU A 14 -13.04 22.62 9.00
CA GLU A 14 -12.84 23.84 8.23
C GLU A 14 -11.93 24.82 8.97
N THR A 15 -11.09 25.53 8.22
CA THR A 15 -10.23 26.61 8.71
C THR A 15 -10.88 27.95 8.41
N GLU A 16 -10.54 28.97 9.20
CA GLU A 16 -10.96 30.37 8.94
C GLU A 16 -10.55 30.85 7.54
N ASP A 17 -9.42 30.36 7.02
CA ASP A 17 -8.92 30.69 5.67
C ASP A 17 -9.69 30.03 4.51
N GLY A 18 -10.83 29.38 4.78
CA GLY A 18 -11.70 28.82 3.75
C GLY A 18 -11.24 27.49 3.15
N PHE A 19 -10.50 26.68 3.92
CA PHE A 19 -10.11 25.32 3.53
C PHE A 19 -10.77 24.29 4.42
N ARG A 20 -11.04 23.10 3.86
CA ARG A 20 -11.66 21.99 4.56
C ARG A 20 -10.88 20.71 4.40
N LEU A 21 -10.53 20.07 5.50
CA LEU A 21 -10.13 18.66 5.51
C LEU A 21 -11.38 17.81 5.72
N ARG A 22 -11.62 16.84 4.83
CA ARG A 22 -12.67 15.85 5.03
C ARG A 22 -12.21 14.43 4.69
N SER A 23 -12.86 13.45 5.30
CA SER A 23 -12.73 12.05 4.88
C SER A 23 -13.13 11.89 3.42
N CYS A 24 -12.34 11.10 2.70
CA CYS A 24 -12.54 10.72 1.31
C CYS A 24 -13.61 9.62 1.22
N GLY A 25 -14.56 9.77 0.31
CA GLY A 25 -15.42 8.69 -0.19
C GLY A 25 -14.78 7.98 -1.38
N ILE A 26 -15.43 6.91 -1.86
CA ILE A 26 -14.95 6.19 -3.05
C ILE A 26 -15.13 7.03 -4.32
N GLU A 27 -16.15 7.88 -4.32
CA GLU A 27 -16.50 8.84 -5.35
C GLU A 27 -15.45 9.95 -5.53
N ASP A 28 -14.62 10.19 -4.51
CA ASP A 28 -13.57 11.21 -4.54
C ASP A 28 -12.27 10.71 -5.17
N LEU A 29 -12.11 9.39 -5.35
CA LEU A 29 -10.88 8.80 -5.88
C LEU A 29 -10.45 9.37 -7.24
N PRO A 30 -11.35 9.70 -8.19
CA PRO A 30 -10.96 10.40 -9.43
C PRO A 30 -10.32 11.75 -9.16
N ALA A 31 -10.94 12.61 -8.34
CA ALA A 31 -10.40 13.93 -8.00
C ALA A 31 -9.10 13.84 -7.20
N PHE A 32 -9.00 12.86 -6.31
CA PHE A 32 -7.77 12.52 -5.59
C PHE A 32 -6.64 12.20 -6.59
N ASN A 33 -6.92 11.34 -7.56
CA ASN A 33 -5.95 10.95 -8.58
C ASN A 33 -5.54 12.13 -9.46
N ASP A 34 -6.46 13.03 -9.81
CA ASP A 34 -6.15 14.24 -10.58
C ASP A 34 -5.14 15.12 -9.84
N VAL A 35 -5.30 15.31 -8.52
CA VAL A 35 -4.32 16.03 -7.69
C VAL A 35 -2.95 15.35 -7.74
N LEU A 36 -2.88 14.02 -7.62
CA LEU A 36 -1.61 13.28 -7.70
C LEU A 36 -0.91 13.45 -9.05
N MET A 37 -1.67 13.42 -10.15
CA MET A 37 -1.12 13.53 -11.51
C MET A 37 -0.52 14.92 -11.79
N THR A 38 -1.03 15.98 -11.15
CA THR A 38 -0.53 17.36 -11.37
C THR A 38 0.87 17.63 -10.78
N VAL A 39 1.33 16.84 -9.81
CA VAL A 39 2.62 17.05 -9.12
C VAL A 39 3.74 16.20 -9.74
N PHE A 40 3.60 15.81 -11.02
CA PHE A 40 4.56 14.96 -11.76
C PHE A 40 4.91 13.68 -10.99
N TYR A 41 3.90 13.08 -10.36
CA TYR A 41 4.03 11.77 -9.77
C TYR A 41 3.58 10.75 -10.82
N ASP A 42 4.52 10.12 -11.54
CA ASP A 42 4.26 8.97 -12.43
C ASP A 42 3.94 7.71 -11.60
N MET A 43 3.06 7.87 -10.61
CA MET A 43 2.24 6.77 -10.13
C MET A 43 1.16 6.56 -11.17
N GLN A 44 1.53 6.02 -12.33
CA GLN A 44 0.63 5.12 -13.03
C GLN A 44 0.19 4.07 -12.01
N LEU A 45 -0.96 4.36 -11.41
CA LEU A 45 -1.77 3.56 -10.53
C LEU A 45 -0.93 2.72 -9.56
N CYS A 46 -0.37 3.34 -8.51
CA CYS A 46 -0.52 2.65 -7.23
C CYS A 46 -2.01 2.35 -7.12
N ASN A 47 -2.41 1.13 -6.76
CA ASN A 47 -3.82 0.76 -6.78
C ASN A 47 -4.53 1.57 -5.68
N LEU A 48 -4.88 2.83 -5.95
CA LEU A 48 -5.44 3.79 -5.01
C LEU A 48 -6.74 3.24 -4.46
N ALA A 49 -7.54 2.61 -5.33
CA ALA A 49 -8.73 1.86 -4.96
C ALA A 49 -8.44 0.67 -4.02
N CYS A 50 -7.32 -0.05 -4.18
CA CYS A 50 -6.91 -1.11 -3.26
C CYS A 50 -6.47 -0.52 -1.90
N CYS A 51 -5.66 0.53 -1.92
CA CYS A 51 -5.22 1.19 -0.69
C CYS A 51 -6.44 1.77 0.07
N TYR A 52 -7.38 2.36 -0.66
CA TYR A 52 -8.65 2.83 -0.11
C TYR A 52 -9.48 1.68 0.47
N ARG A 53 -9.65 0.55 -0.25
CA ARG A 53 -10.38 -0.62 0.26
C ARG A 53 -9.71 -1.26 1.48
N ALA A 54 -8.38 -1.18 1.58
CA ALA A 54 -7.65 -1.68 2.73
C ALA A 54 -7.81 -0.82 4.00
N SER A 55 -7.97 0.51 3.86
CA SER A 55 -8.19 1.41 5.01
C SER A 55 -8.95 2.69 4.60
N PRO A 56 -10.27 2.60 4.33
CA PRO A 56 -11.03 3.71 3.75
C PRO A 56 -11.18 4.90 4.71
N ASP A 57 -11.06 4.64 6.02
CA ASP A 57 -11.12 5.61 7.10
C ASP A 57 -9.87 6.50 7.22
N THR A 58 -8.84 6.21 6.43
CA THR A 58 -7.54 6.88 6.49
C THR A 58 -7.17 7.64 5.21
N PHE A 59 -8.19 7.97 4.41
CA PHE A 59 -8.08 8.80 3.22
C PHE A 59 -8.79 10.13 3.43
N TYR A 60 -8.15 11.21 2.99
CA TYR A 60 -8.63 12.57 3.18
C TYR A 60 -8.38 13.41 1.93
N VAL A 61 -9.28 14.35 1.70
CA VAL A 61 -9.11 15.41 0.72
C VAL A 61 -9.10 16.76 1.43
N ILE A 62 -8.35 17.70 0.86
CA ILE A 62 -8.36 19.10 1.26
C ILE A 62 -9.07 19.87 0.16
N GLU A 63 -10.10 20.61 0.52
CA GLU A 63 -10.93 21.38 -0.41
C GLU A 63 -10.83 22.87 -0.10
N GLU A 64 -10.95 23.69 -1.14
CA GLU A 64 -11.26 25.10 -1.01
C GLU A 64 -12.78 25.25 -0.89
N VAL A 65 -13.25 25.77 0.24
CA VAL A 65 -14.69 25.79 0.61
C VAL A 65 -15.53 26.59 -0.38
N THR A 66 -14.98 27.69 -0.90
CA THR A 66 -15.69 28.60 -1.80
C THR A 66 -15.95 28.00 -3.18
N THR A 67 -15.03 27.16 -3.68
CA THR A 67 -15.11 26.59 -5.01
C THR A 67 -15.50 25.11 -5.01
N GLY A 68 -15.44 24.45 -3.85
CA GLY A 68 -15.58 23.00 -3.73
C GLY A 68 -14.42 22.22 -4.38
N LYS A 69 -13.36 22.92 -4.82
CA LYS A 69 -12.25 22.30 -5.55
C LYS A 69 -11.39 21.51 -4.58
N THR A 70 -11.06 20.26 -4.94
CA THR A 70 -10.00 19.50 -4.26
C THR A 70 -8.64 20.09 -4.59
N VAL A 71 -7.93 20.56 -3.57
CA VAL A 71 -6.61 21.21 -3.67
C VAL A 71 -5.51 20.40 -3.01
N GLY A 72 -5.86 19.37 -2.24
CA GLY A 72 -4.92 18.46 -1.61
C GLY A 72 -5.52 17.09 -1.36
N ALA A 73 -4.63 16.12 -1.15
CA ALA A 73 -4.97 14.72 -1.00
C ALA A 73 -4.00 14.06 -0.02
N ILE A 74 -4.52 13.30 0.94
CA ILE A 74 -3.74 12.55 1.94
C ILE A 74 -4.27 11.12 2.00
N SER A 75 -3.38 10.14 1.86
CA SER A 75 -3.70 8.71 1.98
C SER A 75 -2.72 8.04 2.93
N LEU A 76 -3.28 7.38 3.93
CA LEU A 76 -2.57 6.52 4.87
C LEU A 76 -3.20 5.12 4.77
N ASN A 77 -2.49 4.11 5.25
CA ASN A 77 -3.04 2.80 5.52
C ASN A 77 -2.60 2.36 6.91
N ARG A 78 -3.58 1.92 7.71
CA ARG A 78 -3.29 1.38 9.02
C ARG A 78 -2.88 -0.07 8.85
N ILE A 79 -1.58 -0.31 8.78
CA ILE A 79 -1.03 -1.66 8.68
C ILE A 79 -1.18 -2.40 10.01
N SER A 80 -1.13 -1.65 11.11
CA SER A 80 -0.96 -2.18 12.45
C SER A 80 -1.48 -1.20 13.50
N GLU A 81 -1.70 -1.61 14.77
CA GLU A 81 -2.02 -0.64 15.85
C GLU A 81 -0.83 0.28 16.18
N SER A 82 0.38 -0.18 15.92
CA SER A 82 1.62 0.57 16.17
C SER A 82 2.19 1.25 14.92
N PHE A 83 1.71 0.92 13.72
CA PHE A 83 2.32 1.35 12.47
C PHE A 83 1.31 1.77 11.38
N MET A 84 1.51 2.97 10.84
CA MET A 84 0.80 3.48 9.66
C MET A 84 1.74 3.69 8.48
N TRP A 85 1.29 3.28 7.30
CA TRP A 85 2.00 3.53 6.04
C TRP A 85 1.38 4.74 5.35
N GLN A 86 2.15 5.79 5.14
CA GLN A 86 1.75 6.93 4.33
C GLN A 86 2.01 6.63 2.86
N HIS A 87 0.93 6.63 2.08
CA HIS A 87 1.01 6.53 0.64
C HIS A 87 1.24 7.93 0.08
N ASP A 88 0.31 8.87 0.27
CA ASP A 88 0.39 10.17 -0.37
C ASP A 88 0.06 11.32 0.59
N ALA A 89 0.72 12.45 0.41
CA ALA A 89 0.28 13.72 0.94
C ALA A 89 0.74 14.83 -0.02
N VAL A 90 -0.18 15.26 -0.89
CA VAL A 90 0.07 16.18 -1.99
C VAL A 90 -0.85 17.39 -1.93
N LEU A 91 -0.31 18.57 -2.22
CA LEU A 91 -1.05 19.81 -2.47
C LEU A 91 -0.78 20.25 -3.91
N LEU A 92 -1.81 20.77 -4.57
CA LEU A 92 -1.66 21.47 -5.84
C LEU A 92 -0.61 22.59 -5.69
N PRO A 93 0.23 22.86 -6.71
CA PRO A 93 1.34 23.82 -6.62
C PRO A 93 0.94 25.21 -6.08
N ALA A 94 -0.21 25.72 -6.50
CA ALA A 94 -0.74 27.02 -6.07
C ALA A 94 -1.08 27.09 -4.56
N TYR A 95 -1.17 25.97 -3.86
CA TYR A 95 -1.59 25.90 -2.45
C TYR A 95 -0.46 25.45 -1.51
N GLN A 96 0.73 25.12 -2.03
CA GLN A 96 1.83 24.58 -1.23
C GLN A 96 2.38 25.57 -0.18
N HIS A 97 2.28 26.87 -0.42
CA HIS A 97 2.74 27.91 0.50
C HIS A 97 1.76 28.20 1.66
N ARG A 98 0.60 27.53 1.69
CA ARG A 98 -0.50 27.80 2.65
C ARG A 98 -0.39 27.01 3.95
N ARG A 99 0.66 26.17 4.11
CA ARG A 99 0.89 25.34 5.31
C ARG A 99 -0.28 24.43 5.71
N LEU A 100 -1.18 24.10 4.77
CA LEU A 100 -2.43 23.36 5.05
C LEU A 100 -2.19 22.01 5.73
N PHE A 101 -1.11 21.31 5.38
CA PHE A 101 -0.75 20.08 6.05
C PHE A 101 -0.46 20.26 7.54
N SER A 102 0.31 21.28 7.92
CA SER A 102 0.60 21.58 9.32
C SER A 102 -0.67 21.98 10.07
N THR A 103 -1.60 22.67 9.41
CA THR A 103 -2.89 23.06 9.99
C THR A 103 -3.77 21.85 10.30
N PHE A 104 -3.79 20.86 9.41
CA PHE A 104 -4.68 19.71 9.48
C PHE A 104 -4.08 18.48 10.16
N GLU A 105 -2.77 18.45 10.39
CA GLU A 105 -2.04 17.33 10.98
C GLU A 105 -2.63 16.83 12.32
N PRO A 106 -3.09 17.68 13.26
CA PRO A 106 -3.69 17.24 14.52
C PRO A 106 -5.01 16.47 14.37
N ALA A 107 -5.66 16.57 13.21
CA ALA A 107 -6.90 15.87 12.91
C ALA A 107 -6.70 14.50 12.26
N LEU A 108 -5.47 14.21 11.83
CA LEU A 108 -5.15 12.96 11.16
C LEU A 108 -4.94 11.84 12.20
N PRO A 109 -5.21 10.58 11.84
CA PRO A 109 -5.00 9.45 12.73
C PRO A 109 -3.53 9.34 13.13
N HIS A 110 -3.31 9.11 14.43
CA HIS A 110 -1.99 8.98 15.04
C HIS A 110 -1.61 7.51 15.27
N ALA A 111 -0.34 7.18 15.04
CA ALA A 111 0.25 5.89 15.38
C ALA A 111 1.66 6.08 15.99
N PRO A 112 2.14 5.15 16.83
CA PRO A 112 3.50 5.17 17.39
C PRO A 112 4.63 5.23 16.35
N SER A 113 4.40 4.73 15.13
CA SER A 113 5.39 4.74 14.05
C SER A 113 4.74 4.96 12.69
N TYR A 114 5.47 5.62 11.80
CA TYR A 114 5.08 5.86 10.40
C TYR A 114 6.14 5.36 9.43
N GLY A 115 5.69 4.85 8.28
CA GLY A 115 6.51 4.57 7.11
C GLY A 115 5.96 5.25 5.86
N GLY A 116 6.73 5.25 4.78
CA GLY A 116 6.32 5.80 3.48
C GLY A 116 7.46 5.71 2.48
N ASN A 117 7.20 5.95 1.19
CA ASN A 117 8.31 6.00 0.23
C ASN A 117 9.14 7.27 0.42
N ARG A 118 10.43 7.20 0.05
CA ARG A 118 11.44 8.27 0.21
C ARG A 118 11.05 9.61 -0.44
N ASN A 119 10.13 9.59 -1.43
CA ASN A 119 9.61 10.76 -2.13
C ASN A 119 8.25 11.25 -1.60
N GLN A 120 7.66 10.56 -0.62
CA GLN A 120 6.29 10.78 -0.10
C GLN A 120 6.29 11.37 1.32
N SER A 121 7.47 11.72 1.84
CA SER A 121 7.72 12.11 3.23
C SER A 121 7.27 13.53 3.56
N SER A 122 6.18 14.04 3.00
CA SER A 122 5.75 15.42 3.23
C SER A 122 5.11 15.65 4.60
N LEU A 123 4.47 14.66 5.24
CA LEU A 123 3.91 14.82 6.60
C LEU A 123 4.89 14.39 7.70
N SER A 124 5.70 13.37 7.44
CA SER A 124 6.70 12.86 8.40
C SER A 124 7.90 13.81 8.59
N CYS A 125 8.16 14.74 7.67
CA CYS A 125 9.12 15.83 7.87
C CYS A 125 8.68 16.88 8.91
N PHE A 126 7.39 16.92 9.28
CA PHE A 126 6.86 17.88 10.25
C PHE A 126 6.83 17.34 11.68
N ARG A 127 6.99 16.03 11.86
CA ARG A 127 7.04 15.40 13.18
C ARG A 127 8.49 15.33 13.62
N LYS A 128 8.85 16.02 14.71
CA LYS A 128 10.18 15.97 15.36
C LYS A 128 10.54 14.59 15.93
N GLU A 129 9.82 13.54 15.53
CA GLU A 129 10.09 12.17 15.91
C GLU A 129 11.10 11.60 14.91
N PRO A 130 12.03 10.75 15.34
CA PRO A 130 12.93 10.09 14.43
C PRO A 130 12.10 9.31 13.41
N LEU A 131 12.26 9.68 12.13
CA LEU A 131 11.86 8.86 10.99
C LEU A 131 12.53 7.50 11.15
N LEU A 132 11.86 6.58 11.83
CA LEU A 132 12.22 5.17 11.81
C LEU A 132 11.79 4.67 10.43
N PHE A 133 12.64 4.92 9.43
CA PHE A 133 12.69 4.17 8.16
C PHE A 133 12.90 2.65 8.37
N ALA A 134 12.83 2.19 9.62
CA ALA A 134 13.16 0.88 10.10
C ALA A 134 12.01 0.29 10.93
N HIS A 135 10.74 0.56 10.59
CA HIS A 135 9.82 -0.57 10.69
C HIS A 135 10.31 -1.53 9.63
N LYS A 136 11.04 -2.58 10.03
CA LYS A 136 11.66 -3.57 9.14
C LYS A 136 10.64 -3.98 8.08
N GLN A 137 10.61 -3.32 6.92
CA GLN A 137 9.98 -3.85 5.73
C GLN A 137 10.88 -5.01 5.38
N LYS A 138 10.49 -6.22 5.78
CA LYS A 138 11.32 -7.42 5.65
C LYS A 138 11.40 -7.92 4.19
N GLY A 139 11.03 -7.09 3.22
CA GLY A 139 10.87 -7.49 1.82
C GLY A 139 11.14 -6.37 0.85
N PHE A 140 11.35 -6.76 -0.40
CA PHE A 140 11.70 -5.86 -1.48
C PHE A 140 10.43 -5.19 -2.05
N TYR A 141 10.44 -3.86 -2.08
CA TYR A 141 9.44 -3.01 -2.73
C TYR A 141 10.17 -2.19 -3.79
N GLY A 142 10.06 -2.56 -5.07
CA GLY A 142 10.78 -1.87 -6.13
C GLY A 142 10.19 -2.08 -7.51
N GLN A 143 10.36 -1.07 -8.38
CA GLN A 143 10.16 -1.25 -9.81
C GLN A 143 11.46 -1.79 -10.39
N VAL A 144 11.40 -2.94 -11.06
CA VAL A 144 12.56 -3.45 -11.78
C VAL A 144 12.20 -3.51 -13.25
N ARG A 145 12.95 -2.75 -14.07
CA ARG A 145 12.96 -2.98 -15.51
C ARG A 145 13.69 -4.29 -15.73
N LEU A 146 12.97 -5.35 -16.07
CA LEU A 146 13.55 -6.62 -16.46
C LEU A 146 14.40 -6.42 -17.72
N ALA A 147 15.71 -6.23 -17.53
CA ALA A 147 16.65 -6.05 -18.64
C ALA A 147 16.92 -7.38 -19.40
N ARG A 148 16.62 -8.52 -18.76
CA ARG A 148 16.76 -9.86 -19.35
C ARG A 148 15.66 -10.78 -18.84
N ARG A 149 15.12 -11.62 -19.73
CA ARG A 149 14.28 -12.76 -19.37
C ARG A 149 15.19 -13.83 -18.77
N VAL A 150 15.17 -14.00 -17.46
CA VAL A 150 15.79 -15.16 -16.80
C VAL A 150 14.74 -16.26 -16.78
N LYS A 151 15.11 -17.46 -17.23
CA LYS A 151 14.22 -18.62 -17.10
C LYS A 151 14.28 -19.04 -15.63
N ALA A 152 13.21 -18.78 -14.88
CA ALA A 152 13.12 -19.25 -13.51
C ALA A 152 13.25 -20.77 -13.48
N SER A 153 14.16 -21.27 -12.66
CA SER A 153 14.33 -22.69 -12.36
C SER A 153 14.16 -22.88 -10.87
N SER A 154 13.37 -23.85 -10.45
CA SER A 154 13.20 -24.18 -9.04
C SER A 154 14.56 -24.57 -8.43
N PRO A 155 14.97 -23.95 -7.31
CA PRO A 155 16.14 -24.41 -6.57
C PRO A 155 15.94 -25.85 -6.07
N PRO A 156 17.01 -26.64 -5.88
CA PRO A 156 16.88 -27.99 -5.33
C PRO A 156 16.17 -28.00 -3.98
N GLY A 157 15.19 -28.89 -3.80
CA GLY A 157 14.42 -29.02 -2.56
C GLY A 157 13.21 -28.09 -2.45
N PHE A 158 12.90 -27.33 -3.51
CA PHE A 158 11.75 -26.45 -3.59
C PHE A 158 11.05 -26.61 -4.93
N HIS A 159 9.74 -26.36 -4.95
CA HIS A 159 8.96 -26.20 -6.16
C HIS A 159 8.29 -24.82 -6.19
N MET A 160 8.20 -24.27 -7.40
CA MET A 160 7.58 -22.98 -7.66
C MET A 160 6.14 -23.21 -8.11
N ALA A 161 5.18 -22.69 -7.35
CA ALA A 161 3.79 -22.58 -7.77
C ALA A 161 3.51 -21.15 -8.23
N THR A 162 2.57 -20.98 -9.16
CA THR A 162 2.09 -19.66 -9.54
C THR A 162 0.58 -19.66 -9.65
N PHE A 163 -0.06 -18.62 -9.13
CA PHE A 163 -1.47 -18.36 -9.40
C PHE A 163 -1.65 -16.96 -9.98
N ARG A 164 -2.69 -16.82 -10.81
CA ARG A 164 -3.13 -15.52 -11.29
C ARG A 164 -4.21 -15.03 -10.34
N ALA A 165 -4.32 -13.72 -10.17
CA ALA A 165 -5.41 -13.09 -9.48
C ALA A 165 -6.05 -12.10 -10.45
N ASN A 166 -6.94 -12.63 -11.30
CA ASN A 166 -7.75 -11.86 -12.23
C ASN A 166 -9.20 -12.27 -11.98
N ASN A 167 -10.02 -11.33 -11.49
CA ASN A 167 -11.49 -11.26 -11.31
C ASN A 167 -12.33 -12.53 -11.03
N ASP A 168 -11.94 -13.74 -11.39
CA ASP A 168 -12.73 -14.98 -11.24
C ASP A 168 -11.88 -16.26 -11.01
N MET A 169 -10.54 -16.18 -11.05
CA MET A 169 -9.67 -17.33 -10.81
C MET A 169 -8.60 -16.96 -9.79
N VAL A 170 -8.86 -17.24 -8.50
CA VAL A 170 -7.87 -17.14 -7.43
C VAL A 170 -7.76 -18.52 -6.79
N ASP A 171 -6.54 -19.02 -6.64
CA ASP A 171 -6.30 -20.21 -5.84
C ASP A 171 -6.45 -19.83 -4.35
N GLU A 172 -7.64 -20.09 -3.78
CA GLU A 172 -7.98 -19.69 -2.42
C GLU A 172 -7.11 -20.36 -1.36
N GLU A 173 -6.73 -21.62 -1.59
CA GLU A 173 -5.87 -22.36 -0.67
C GLU A 173 -4.46 -21.77 -0.66
N LEU A 174 -3.90 -21.52 -1.83
CA LEU A 174 -2.56 -20.96 -1.95
C LEU A 174 -2.53 -19.49 -1.47
N LEU A 175 -3.58 -18.71 -1.75
CA LEU A 175 -3.73 -17.36 -1.21
C LEU A 175 -3.77 -17.37 0.32
N ALA A 176 -4.55 -18.27 0.94
CA ALA A 176 -4.62 -18.36 2.41
C ALA A 176 -3.26 -18.66 3.04
N LYS A 177 -2.48 -19.57 2.43
CA LYS A 177 -1.11 -19.87 2.88
C LYS A 177 -0.18 -18.66 2.72
N VAL A 178 -0.25 -17.93 1.61
CA VAL A 178 0.53 -16.70 1.39
C VAL A 178 0.20 -15.65 2.44
N LEU A 179 -1.09 -15.44 2.73
CA LEU A 179 -1.55 -14.49 3.73
C LEU A 179 -1.11 -14.86 5.15
N GLN A 180 -1.03 -16.17 5.46
CA GLN A 180 -0.49 -16.67 6.72
C GLN A 180 1.01 -16.38 6.82
N TYR A 181 1.80 -16.78 5.81
CA TYR A 181 3.24 -16.54 5.76
C TYR A 181 3.58 -15.05 5.87
N ASP A 182 2.88 -14.18 5.12
CA ASP A 182 3.10 -12.74 5.20
C ASP A 182 2.81 -12.20 6.61
N ALA A 183 1.68 -12.59 7.21
CA ALA A 183 1.31 -12.14 8.55
C ALA A 183 2.29 -12.57 9.65
N GLU A 184 2.87 -13.78 9.55
CA GLU A 184 3.85 -14.29 10.51
C GLU A 184 5.13 -13.45 10.53
N MET A 185 5.58 -12.95 9.37
CA MET A 185 6.75 -12.05 9.31
C MET A 185 6.55 -10.76 10.12
N TYR A 186 5.29 -10.33 10.29
CA TYR A 186 4.89 -9.14 11.07
C TYR A 186 4.44 -9.48 12.50
N GLY A 187 4.65 -10.71 12.97
CA GLY A 187 4.49 -11.07 14.38
C GLY A 187 3.06 -11.38 14.84
N ASN A 188 2.16 -11.80 13.94
CA ASN A 188 0.78 -12.27 14.18
C ASN A 188 -0.22 -11.30 14.86
N PHE A 189 0.23 -10.37 15.71
CA PHE A 189 -0.63 -9.39 16.39
C PHE A 189 -1.26 -8.39 15.41
N GLU A 190 -0.59 -8.17 14.27
CA GLU A 190 -1.00 -7.25 13.21
C GLU A 190 -1.63 -7.98 12.00
N ALA A 191 -1.84 -9.30 12.13
CA ALA A 191 -2.25 -10.18 11.04
C ALA A 191 -3.56 -9.75 10.34
N PRO A 192 -4.64 -9.34 11.02
CA PRO A 192 -5.90 -9.06 10.33
C PRO A 192 -5.81 -7.91 9.32
N ARG A 193 -5.19 -6.79 9.71
CA ARG A 193 -5.04 -5.61 8.85
C ARG A 193 -4.03 -5.84 7.74
N ARG A 194 -2.91 -6.50 8.07
CA ARG A 194 -1.91 -6.87 7.07
C ARG A 194 -2.47 -7.83 6.02
N ARG A 195 -3.25 -8.83 6.44
CA ARG A 195 -3.95 -9.75 5.53
C ARG A 195 -4.94 -9.01 4.64
N GLN A 196 -5.75 -8.11 5.21
CA GLN A 196 -6.67 -7.31 4.40
C GLN A 196 -5.93 -6.51 3.32
N PHE A 197 -4.84 -5.82 3.68
CA PHE A 197 -4.03 -5.09 2.72
C PHE A 197 -3.47 -6.00 1.61
N ILE A 198 -2.89 -7.14 1.96
CA ILE A 198 -2.30 -8.06 0.96
C ILE A 198 -3.36 -8.76 0.11
N THR A 199 -4.52 -9.09 0.68
CA THR A 199 -5.66 -9.59 -0.08
C THR A 199 -6.07 -8.57 -1.13
N GLU A 200 -6.39 -7.34 -0.72
CA GLU A 200 -6.75 -6.27 -1.65
C GLU A 200 -5.65 -6.01 -2.68
N TRP A 201 -4.38 -6.11 -2.26
CA TRP A 201 -3.26 -5.96 -3.17
C TRP A 201 -3.20 -7.08 -4.21
N ILE A 202 -3.45 -8.34 -3.84
CA ILE A 202 -3.37 -9.45 -4.79
C ILE A 202 -4.62 -9.51 -5.68
N THR A 203 -5.81 -9.40 -5.09
CA THR A 203 -7.07 -9.72 -5.77
C THR A 203 -7.71 -8.51 -6.43
N ASN A 204 -7.49 -7.30 -5.91
CA ASN A 204 -8.21 -6.10 -6.33
C ASN A 204 -7.26 -5.09 -6.98
N GLY A 205 -7.04 -5.24 -8.29
CA GLY A 205 -6.29 -4.29 -9.10
C GLY A 205 -6.78 -4.22 -10.53
N ASN A 206 -6.61 -3.05 -11.17
CA ASN A 206 -6.90 -2.86 -12.59
C ASN A 206 -5.80 -3.46 -13.50
N SER A 207 -4.97 -4.34 -12.95
CA SER A 207 -3.75 -4.86 -13.58
C SER A 207 -3.68 -6.36 -13.36
N PRO A 208 -3.40 -7.15 -14.41
CA PRO A 208 -3.18 -8.57 -14.25
C PRO A 208 -2.13 -8.85 -13.19
N THR A 209 -2.49 -9.66 -12.20
CA THR A 209 -1.62 -9.97 -11.07
C THR A 209 -1.25 -11.45 -11.13
N VAL A 210 0.05 -11.73 -10.99
CA VAL A 210 0.60 -13.09 -10.86
C VAL A 210 1.33 -13.16 -9.54
N VAL A 211 1.08 -14.22 -8.78
CA VAL A 211 1.79 -14.50 -7.54
C VAL A 211 2.62 -15.76 -7.74
N ALA A 212 3.92 -15.65 -7.50
CA ALA A 212 4.84 -16.78 -7.44
C ALA A 212 5.04 -17.17 -5.98
N VAL A 213 5.02 -18.47 -5.69
CA VAL A 213 5.14 -19.02 -4.35
C VAL A 213 6.19 -20.11 -4.37
N ALA A 214 7.16 -20.03 -3.47
CA ALA A 214 8.17 -21.06 -3.26
C ALA A 214 7.71 -21.97 -2.12
N LEU A 215 7.57 -23.26 -2.44
CA LEU A 215 7.13 -24.30 -1.52
C LEU A 215 8.26 -25.29 -1.32
N ARG A 216 8.55 -25.64 -0.07
CA ARG A 216 9.54 -26.68 0.26
C ARG A 216 8.99 -28.06 -0.11
N ASP A 217 9.78 -28.88 -0.78
CA ASP A 217 9.31 -30.18 -1.31
C ASP A 217 8.90 -31.20 -0.22
N VAL A 218 9.51 -31.09 0.96
CA VAL A 218 9.34 -32.06 2.05
C VAL A 218 7.97 -31.97 2.72
N ASP A 219 7.43 -30.75 2.86
CA ASP A 219 6.22 -30.50 3.65
C ASP A 219 5.28 -29.45 3.04
N SER A 220 5.59 -28.96 1.84
CA SER A 220 4.83 -27.93 1.13
C SER A 220 4.63 -26.65 1.96
N MET A 221 5.52 -26.37 2.91
CA MET A 221 5.53 -25.07 3.59
C MET A 221 5.98 -23.97 2.63
N ILE A 222 5.34 -22.81 2.73
CA ILE A 222 5.78 -21.61 2.01
C ILE A 222 7.07 -21.12 2.65
N CYS A 223 8.10 -20.94 1.81
CA CYS A 223 9.39 -20.34 2.19
C CYS A 223 9.64 -19.00 1.47
N GLY A 224 8.65 -18.54 0.70
CA GLY A 224 8.67 -17.23 0.05
C GLY A 224 7.53 -17.05 -0.94
N TYR A 225 7.22 -15.79 -1.23
CA TYR A 225 6.32 -15.43 -2.32
C TYR A 225 6.67 -14.06 -2.91
N GLY A 226 6.23 -13.85 -4.15
CA GLY A 226 6.37 -12.58 -4.85
C GLY A 226 5.12 -12.25 -5.64
N VAL A 227 4.74 -10.98 -5.66
CA VAL A 227 3.58 -10.49 -6.41
C VAL A 227 4.06 -9.66 -7.59
N ALA A 228 3.77 -10.11 -8.80
CA ALA A 228 4.03 -9.40 -10.05
C ALA A 228 2.72 -8.77 -10.57
N LYS A 229 2.69 -7.45 -10.64
CA LYS A 229 1.61 -6.70 -11.31
C LYS A 229 2.08 -6.24 -12.67
N MET A 230 1.40 -6.71 -13.71
CA MET A 230 1.69 -6.29 -15.09
C MET A 230 0.98 -4.98 -15.37
N ASN A 231 1.72 -3.94 -15.76
CA ASN A 231 1.11 -2.73 -16.27
C ASN A 231 0.94 -2.81 -17.80
N LEU A 232 0.13 -1.90 -18.35
CA LEU A 232 -0.15 -1.83 -19.79
C LEU A 232 1.08 -1.47 -20.65
N ARG A 233 2.19 -1.04 -20.04
CA ARG A 233 3.41 -0.60 -20.72
C ARG A 233 4.52 -1.66 -20.77
N SER A 234 4.21 -2.90 -20.41
CA SER A 234 5.11 -4.06 -20.47
C SER A 234 6.20 -4.11 -19.38
N ASP A 235 6.13 -3.23 -18.38
CA ASP A 235 6.98 -3.29 -17.18
C ASP A 235 6.22 -3.93 -16.00
N GLY A 236 6.72 -5.07 -15.53
CA GLY A 236 6.19 -5.73 -14.35
C GLY A 236 6.66 -5.03 -13.07
N ARG A 237 5.74 -4.73 -12.16
CA ARG A 237 6.10 -4.35 -10.78
C ARG A 237 6.11 -5.58 -9.91
N PHE A 238 7.25 -5.89 -9.30
CA PHE A 238 7.39 -6.97 -8.32
C PHE A 238 7.35 -6.39 -6.92
N SER A 239 6.24 -6.59 -6.22
CA SER A 239 6.07 -6.07 -4.87
C SER A 239 4.82 -6.67 -4.20
N PRO A 240 4.92 -7.22 -2.98
CA PRO A 240 6.18 -7.49 -2.27
C PRO A 240 6.89 -8.73 -2.83
N VAL A 241 8.19 -8.87 -2.54
CA VAL A 241 8.91 -10.14 -2.59
C VAL A 241 9.46 -10.44 -1.20
N TYR A 242 9.05 -11.58 -0.65
CA TYR A 242 9.50 -12.10 0.63
C TYR A 242 10.00 -13.52 0.46
N ALA A 243 11.08 -13.85 1.13
CA ALA A 243 11.68 -15.17 1.11
C ALA A 243 12.51 -15.38 2.38
N ASP A 244 12.60 -16.63 2.82
CA ASP A 244 13.44 -17.03 3.95
C ASP A 244 14.94 -16.86 3.65
N ASP A 245 15.34 -16.94 2.37
CA ASP A 245 16.71 -16.73 1.92
C ASP A 245 16.82 -16.09 0.52
N GLY A 246 18.06 -15.73 0.15
CA GLY A 246 18.35 -15.07 -1.13
C GLY A 246 18.23 -15.96 -2.37
N VAL A 247 18.35 -17.29 -2.23
CA VAL A 247 18.20 -18.23 -3.35
C VAL A 247 16.73 -18.32 -3.74
N ILE A 248 15.85 -18.44 -2.75
CA ILE A 248 14.40 -18.43 -2.94
C ILE A 248 13.94 -17.09 -3.50
N ALA A 249 14.44 -15.98 -2.95
CA ALA A 249 14.15 -14.64 -3.47
C ALA A 249 14.52 -14.51 -4.96
N THR A 250 15.66 -15.06 -5.37
CA THR A 250 16.12 -15.05 -6.77
C THR A 250 15.27 -15.93 -7.68
N ALA A 251 14.73 -17.04 -7.16
CA ALA A 251 13.87 -17.94 -7.94
C ALA A 251 12.43 -17.42 -8.12
N ILE A 252 11.94 -16.64 -7.15
CA ILE A 252 10.65 -15.93 -7.21
C ILE A 252 10.69 -14.78 -8.21
N PHE A 253 11.86 -14.16 -8.37
CA PHE A 253 12.10 -12.99 -9.21
C PHE A 253 12.29 -13.34 -10.69
#